data_AF-A0A8J5XEI9-F1
#
_entry.id   AF-A0A8J5XEI9-F1
#
_cell.length_a   1.000
_cell.length_b   1.000
_cell.length_c   1.000
_cell.angle_alpha   90.00
_cell.angle_beta   90.00
_cell.angle_gamma   90.00
#
_symmetry.space_group_name_H-M   'P 1'
#
loop_
_entity.id
_entity.type
_entity.pdbx_description
1 polymer ?
#
loop_
_entity_poly.entity_id
_entity_poly.type
_entity_poly.pdbx_seq_one_letter_code
_entity_poly.pdbx_strand_id
1 'polypeptide(L)'
;MLLAPHEDDVLAGAKERLRAAFGHASWAVELEGAHALPPAALHLARLACMVEDELYRASAPPTAGGEPTAVEFVSAANERRALLLLRDRLSGDAMSSHDASRDVQAKLAAFVRGGPPPRSPAPSTLAPSSAGHDAQLTELASVLRISHAVRIVSVENAGRGLVAARALTTGDTVLSVPVDQLVSARAACTDEPWLRAALGAINEGEWTAQLRLMIVVIRERRRAEASRWRAWLRSLPPVTADCAQWSDEACARLPPSAYWLRHALIAELDEFREGLLPQLCAAHPQLFSDGPPSSPEWRWARGVVATRAIELHLATLGAGDAPMGAEAAAEGEVEGEAAAEPAIVPLMDMLNHSPRAQLEHRVCRMAGAACTLELRSIAPVGADEPLSLDYGSRLGAAELLLQHGVPPGAVEGADVLVAVQLPPEGAEGACIAGALLLAQLTPGGADTHWLSEREPLPAPLLLAARLCVLVEGEMSAAKRAFAHRAVSDRNERHALLVLRKAIVEQLSPPGASADAAGDAGGAAAVAGLQTDANAHPPPAVSRAIDAYCDAHERICFAALARVEAMLERVGAA
;
A
#
# COMPACT_ATOMS: atom_id res chain seq x y z
N MET A 1 23.41 -21.71 -40.09
CA MET A 1 23.07 -20.42 -40.75
C MET A 1 21.58 -20.21 -40.57
N LEU A 2 21.18 -19.60 -39.45
CA LEU A 2 19.82 -19.10 -39.25
C LEU A 2 19.85 -17.66 -39.73
N LEU A 3 19.15 -17.37 -40.83
CA LEU A 3 19.03 -16.03 -41.38
C LEU A 3 18.21 -15.20 -40.39
N ALA A 4 18.74 -14.04 -39.99
CA ALA A 4 17.96 -13.04 -39.27
C ALA A 4 16.76 -12.64 -40.15
N PRO A 5 15.56 -12.44 -39.58
CA PRO A 5 14.42 -12.00 -40.37
C PRO A 5 14.73 -10.66 -41.05
N HIS A 6 14.25 -10.50 -42.28
CA HIS A 6 14.41 -9.26 -43.05
C HIS A 6 13.72 -8.12 -42.27
N GLU A 7 14.29 -6.91 -42.28
CA GLU A 7 13.68 -5.76 -41.57
C GLU A 7 12.22 -5.51 -41.98
N ASP A 8 11.87 -5.88 -43.21
CA ASP A 8 10.52 -5.78 -43.76
C ASP A 8 9.52 -6.74 -43.08
N ASP A 9 9.97 -7.92 -42.65
CA ASP A 9 9.10 -8.93 -42.00
C ASP A 9 8.77 -8.54 -40.56
N VAL A 10 9.73 -7.95 -39.85
CA VAL A 10 9.54 -7.40 -38.49
C VAL A 10 8.60 -6.20 -38.54
N LEU A 11 8.76 -5.34 -39.54
CA LEU A 11 7.93 -4.17 -39.74
C LEU A 11 6.48 -4.52 -40.12
N ALA A 12 6.30 -5.53 -40.98
CA ALA A 12 4.98 -6.04 -41.36
C ALA A 12 4.24 -6.64 -40.15
N GLY A 13 4.92 -7.46 -39.35
CA GLY A 13 4.33 -8.09 -38.16
C GLY A 13 3.98 -7.10 -37.04
N ALA A 14 4.69 -5.99 -36.91
CA ALA A 14 4.36 -4.91 -35.96
C ALA A 14 3.13 -4.11 -36.41
N LYS A 15 3.03 -3.80 -37.72
CA LYS A 15 1.87 -3.08 -38.30
C LYS A 15 0.56 -3.85 -38.16
N GLU A 16 0.62 -5.17 -38.33
CA GLU A 16 -0.57 -6.03 -38.26
C GLU A 16 -1.10 -6.17 -36.82
N ARG A 17 -0.19 -6.27 -35.83
CA ARG A 17 -0.54 -6.31 -34.40
C ARG A 17 -1.14 -4.99 -33.90
N LEU A 18 -0.60 -3.84 -34.34
CA LEU A 18 -1.18 -2.53 -34.05
C LEU A 18 -2.57 -2.37 -34.67
N ARG A 19 -2.79 -2.84 -35.91
CA ARG A 19 -4.13 -2.83 -36.54
C ARG A 19 -5.14 -3.67 -35.77
N ALA A 20 -4.74 -4.83 -35.26
CA ALA A 20 -5.59 -5.70 -34.47
C ALA A 20 -5.96 -5.10 -33.10
N ALA A 21 -5.05 -4.37 -32.46
CA ALA A 21 -5.25 -3.81 -31.12
C ALA A 21 -6.20 -2.59 -31.07
N PHE A 22 -6.28 -1.79 -32.13
CA PHE A 22 -6.96 -0.49 -32.11
C PHE A 22 -8.17 -0.35 -33.03
N GLY A 23 -8.46 -1.36 -33.86
CA GLY A 23 -9.54 -1.28 -34.85
C GLY A 23 -9.38 -0.11 -35.84
N HIS A 24 -10.33 0.06 -36.76
CA HIS A 24 -10.32 1.08 -37.82
C HIS A 24 -10.51 2.54 -37.30
N ALA A 25 -9.67 3.00 -36.38
CA ALA A 25 -9.55 4.41 -36.06
C ALA A 25 -8.60 5.11 -37.05
N SER A 26 -8.84 6.40 -37.28
CA SER A 26 -8.33 7.23 -38.38
C SER A 26 -6.80 7.37 -38.50
N TRP A 27 -6.03 6.85 -37.55
CA TRP A 27 -4.56 6.85 -37.54
C TRP A 27 -3.94 5.83 -38.51
N ALA A 28 -4.67 4.77 -38.89
CA ALA A 28 -4.18 3.76 -39.84
C ALA A 28 -3.95 4.32 -41.26
N VAL A 29 -4.62 5.42 -41.63
CA VAL A 29 -4.47 6.09 -42.94
C VAL A 29 -3.19 6.94 -43.00
N GLU A 30 -2.71 7.47 -41.87
CA GLU A 30 -1.46 8.24 -41.82
C GLU A 30 -0.21 7.34 -41.85
N LEU A 31 -0.31 6.10 -41.36
CA LEU A 31 0.76 5.09 -41.41
C LEU A 31 0.99 4.47 -42.79
N GLU A 32 0.00 4.51 -43.69
CA GLU A 32 0.13 4.02 -45.06
C GLU A 32 0.91 4.98 -45.97
N GLY A 33 1.01 6.26 -45.61
CA GLY A 33 1.79 7.27 -46.33
C GLY A 33 3.25 7.41 -45.87
N ALA A 34 3.61 6.85 -44.71
CA ALA A 34 4.94 6.99 -44.14
C ALA A 34 5.86 5.84 -44.59
N HIS A 35 6.75 6.12 -45.55
CA HIS A 35 7.80 5.19 -45.99
C HIS A 35 8.86 4.87 -44.92
N ALA A 36 8.83 5.53 -43.76
CA ALA A 36 9.65 5.23 -42.61
C ALA A 36 8.86 5.44 -41.32
N LEU A 37 8.86 4.44 -40.44
CA LEU A 37 8.52 4.69 -39.04
C LEU A 37 9.58 5.64 -38.45
N PRO A 38 9.20 6.57 -37.56
CA PRO A 38 10.18 7.32 -36.79
C PRO A 38 11.16 6.35 -36.10
N PRO A 39 12.47 6.67 -36.00
CA PRO A 39 13.46 5.79 -35.36
C PRO A 39 13.04 5.30 -33.97
N ALA A 40 12.28 6.11 -33.23
CA ALA A 40 11.68 5.73 -31.95
C ALA A 40 10.71 4.55 -32.06
N ALA A 41 9.83 4.49 -33.07
CA ALA A 41 8.88 3.39 -33.27
C ALA A 41 9.56 2.09 -33.70
N LEU A 42 10.66 2.17 -34.48
CA LEU A 42 11.48 1.00 -34.82
C LEU A 42 12.24 0.48 -33.58
N HIS A 43 12.69 1.37 -32.71
CA HIS A 43 13.32 1.01 -31.43
C HIS A 43 12.32 0.34 -30.48
N LEU A 44 11.09 0.85 -30.39
CA LEU A 44 10.01 0.25 -29.61
C LEU A 44 9.67 -1.17 -30.08
N ALA A 45 9.59 -1.38 -31.39
CA ALA A 45 9.38 -2.72 -31.96
C ALA A 45 10.53 -3.68 -31.63
N ARG A 46 11.79 -3.21 -31.68
CA ARG A 46 12.97 -4.01 -31.31
C ARG A 46 12.99 -4.36 -29.82
N LEU A 47 12.56 -3.43 -28.96
CA LEU A 47 12.46 -3.63 -27.50
C LEU A 47 11.36 -4.63 -27.13
N ALA A 48 10.19 -4.52 -27.77
CA ALA A 48 9.11 -5.49 -27.59
C ALA A 48 9.58 -6.91 -27.93
N CYS A 49 10.32 -7.08 -29.05
CA CYS A 49 10.90 -8.37 -29.40
C CYS A 49 11.98 -8.84 -28.41
N MET A 50 12.80 -7.95 -27.84
CA MET A 50 13.81 -8.34 -26.85
C MET A 50 13.20 -8.81 -25.52
N VAL A 51 12.11 -8.18 -25.09
CA VAL A 51 11.44 -8.54 -23.83
C VAL A 51 10.63 -9.82 -23.96
N GLU A 52 9.95 -10.04 -25.10
CA GLU A 52 9.29 -11.32 -25.41
C GLU A 52 10.31 -12.48 -25.39
N ASP A 53 11.50 -12.30 -25.98
CA ASP A 53 12.51 -13.36 -26.08
C ASP A 53 13.16 -13.70 -24.72
N GLU A 54 13.34 -12.71 -23.82
CA GLU A 54 13.88 -12.90 -22.48
C GLU A 54 12.83 -13.42 -21.48
N LEU A 55 11.59 -12.93 -21.52
CA LEU A 55 10.49 -13.51 -20.75
C LEU A 55 10.24 -14.96 -21.16
N TYR A 56 10.31 -15.26 -22.46
CA TYR A 56 10.20 -16.64 -22.96
C TYR A 56 11.34 -17.54 -22.46
N ARG A 57 12.58 -17.04 -22.41
CA ARG A 57 13.75 -17.81 -21.90
C ARG A 57 13.77 -17.97 -20.39
N ALA A 58 13.35 -16.95 -19.64
CA ALA A 58 13.26 -17.00 -18.18
C ALA A 58 12.09 -17.87 -17.70
N SER A 59 11.05 -18.02 -18.52
CA SER A 59 9.82 -18.75 -18.17
C SER A 59 9.75 -20.16 -18.78
N ALA A 60 10.69 -20.57 -19.63
CA ALA A 60 10.67 -21.89 -20.26
C ALA A 60 11.22 -22.99 -19.33
N PRO A 61 10.37 -23.90 -18.79
CA PRO A 61 10.86 -25.19 -18.32
C PRO A 61 11.40 -26.01 -19.51
N PRO A 62 12.32 -26.96 -19.29
CA PRO A 62 12.74 -27.88 -20.34
C PRO A 62 11.51 -28.63 -20.85
N THR A 63 11.25 -28.49 -22.15
CA THR A 63 9.97 -28.81 -22.78
C THR A 63 9.57 -30.29 -22.69
N ALA A 64 8.28 -30.52 -22.47
CA ALA A 64 7.43 -31.31 -23.38
C ALA A 64 5.92 -31.05 -23.13
N GLY A 65 5.30 -30.26 -24.02
CA GLY A 65 3.87 -30.37 -24.37
C GLY A 65 2.84 -29.63 -23.51
N GLY A 66 2.51 -28.39 -23.87
CA GLY A 66 1.32 -27.68 -23.41
C GLY A 66 1.11 -26.38 -24.18
N GLU A 67 -0.12 -26.11 -24.63
CA GLU A 67 -0.51 -24.90 -25.39
C GLU A 67 -0.45 -23.62 -24.52
N PRO A 68 -0.20 -22.43 -25.11
CA PRO A 68 -0.04 -21.20 -24.35
C PRO A 68 -1.39 -20.65 -23.88
N THR A 69 -1.51 -20.33 -22.60
CA THR A 69 -2.62 -19.58 -22.02
C THR A 69 -2.08 -18.49 -21.07
N ALA A 70 -2.85 -17.41 -20.89
CA ALA A 70 -2.64 -16.24 -20.01
C ALA A 70 -1.64 -15.14 -20.40
N VAL A 71 -0.57 -15.41 -21.16
CA VAL A 71 0.47 -14.39 -21.47
C VAL A 71 -0.01 -13.30 -22.45
N GLU A 72 -0.90 -13.63 -23.39
CA GLU A 72 -1.35 -12.69 -24.43
C GLU A 72 -2.31 -11.61 -23.92
N PHE A 73 -3.11 -11.91 -22.88
CA PHE A 73 -4.10 -10.96 -22.35
C PHE A 73 -3.46 -9.89 -21.44
N VAL A 74 -2.40 -10.26 -20.71
CA VAL A 74 -1.61 -9.34 -19.88
C VAL A 74 -0.84 -8.34 -20.76
N SER A 75 -0.37 -8.78 -21.94
CA SER A 75 0.35 -7.94 -22.89
C SER A 75 -0.50 -6.78 -23.43
N ALA A 76 -1.72 -7.04 -23.90
CA ALA A 76 -2.59 -6.02 -24.49
C ALA A 76 -3.11 -4.97 -23.48
N ALA A 77 -3.38 -5.39 -22.23
CA ALA A 77 -3.79 -4.48 -21.17
C ALA A 77 -2.64 -3.58 -20.71
N ASN A 78 -1.42 -4.11 -20.65
CA ASN A 78 -0.20 -3.36 -20.33
C ASN A 78 0.15 -2.38 -21.45
N GLU A 79 -0.01 -2.77 -22.72
CA GLU A 79 0.22 -1.92 -23.89
C GLU A 79 -0.75 -0.74 -23.95
N ARG A 80 -2.06 -0.98 -23.73
CA ARG A 80 -3.08 0.09 -23.69
C ARG A 80 -2.86 1.07 -22.53
N ARG A 81 -2.37 0.59 -21.38
CA ARG A 81 -2.10 1.40 -20.19
C ARG A 81 -0.82 2.22 -20.31
N ALA A 82 0.23 1.65 -20.90
CA ALA A 82 1.45 2.39 -21.24
C ALA A 82 1.17 3.59 -22.16
N LEU A 83 0.23 3.44 -23.11
CA LEU A 83 -0.19 4.52 -24.01
C LEU A 83 -1.04 5.61 -23.33
N LEU A 84 -1.84 5.27 -22.32
CA LEU A 84 -2.59 6.26 -21.52
C LEU A 84 -1.68 7.06 -20.59
N LEU A 85 -0.67 6.42 -19.99
CA LEU A 85 0.38 7.09 -19.20
C LEU A 85 1.24 8.02 -20.07
N LEU A 86 1.45 7.67 -21.35
CA LEU A 86 2.11 8.53 -22.32
C LEU A 86 1.32 9.81 -22.61
N ARG A 87 -0.02 9.73 -22.66
CA ARG A 87 -0.91 10.87 -22.97
C ARG A 87 -0.93 11.92 -21.86
N ASP A 88 -1.01 11.48 -20.61
CA ASP A 88 -1.15 12.39 -19.46
C ASP A 88 0.18 13.07 -19.08
N ARG A 89 1.32 12.53 -19.54
CA ARG A 89 2.62 13.14 -19.28
C ARG A 89 2.99 14.25 -20.26
N LEU A 90 2.40 14.28 -21.48
CA LEU A 90 2.63 15.22 -22.61
C LEU A 90 2.36 16.72 -22.33
N SER A 91 2.46 17.17 -21.08
CA SER A 91 1.83 18.41 -20.58
C SER A 91 2.63 19.22 -19.55
N GLY A 92 3.90 18.92 -19.22
CA GLY A 92 4.60 19.68 -18.16
C GLY A 92 6.14 19.68 -18.17
N ASP A 93 6.72 20.78 -17.70
CA ASP A 93 8.13 21.16 -17.94
C ASP A 93 8.95 21.49 -16.67
N ALA A 94 10.24 21.12 -16.72
CA ALA A 94 11.48 21.62 -16.04
C ALA A 94 11.96 21.21 -14.59
N MET A 95 13.31 21.09 -14.49
CA MET A 95 14.24 20.97 -13.31
C MET A 95 15.03 22.31 -13.09
N SER A 96 15.67 22.70 -11.97
CA SER A 96 16.68 22.07 -11.06
C SER A 96 17.01 22.97 -9.82
N SER A 97 17.69 22.48 -8.77
CA SER A 97 18.32 23.30 -7.69
C SER A 97 19.45 22.58 -6.92
N HIS A 98 20.43 23.33 -6.34
CA HIS A 98 21.79 22.87 -5.97
C HIS A 98 22.22 23.07 -4.48
N ASP A 99 21.38 23.61 -3.58
CA ASP A 99 21.82 24.04 -2.23
C ASP A 99 21.60 23.03 -1.08
N ALA A 100 20.74 22.02 -1.23
CA ALA A 100 20.50 20.99 -0.20
C ALA A 100 21.71 20.06 0.07
N SER A 101 22.73 20.08 -0.81
CA SER A 101 23.84 19.13 -0.81
C SER A 101 24.82 19.29 0.37
N ARG A 102 25.00 20.51 0.92
CA ARG A 102 26.05 20.77 1.92
C ARG A 102 25.69 20.30 3.34
N ASP A 103 24.44 20.48 3.77
CA ASP A 103 23.99 20.06 5.12
C ASP A 103 23.98 18.53 5.24
N VAL A 104 23.52 17.85 4.19
CA VAL A 104 23.49 16.38 4.13
C VAL A 104 24.90 15.78 4.14
N GLN A 105 25.89 16.42 3.48
CA GLN A 105 27.28 15.98 3.53
C GLN A 105 27.88 16.07 4.94
N ALA A 106 27.56 17.12 5.72
CA ALA A 106 28.02 17.26 7.10
C ALA A 106 27.41 16.18 8.01
N LYS A 107 26.11 15.91 7.86
CA LYS A 107 25.39 14.85 8.61
C LYS A 107 25.88 13.45 8.26
N LEU A 108 26.11 13.14 6.98
CA LEU A 108 26.68 11.87 6.54
C LEU A 108 28.07 11.65 7.14
N ALA A 109 28.94 12.67 7.14
CA ALA A 109 30.25 12.58 7.75
C ALA A 109 30.18 12.36 9.27
N ALA A 110 29.16 12.88 9.95
CA ALA A 110 28.92 12.62 11.37
C ALA A 110 28.41 11.18 11.61
N PHE A 111 27.46 10.71 10.79
CA PHE A 111 26.92 9.35 10.86
C PHE A 111 28.00 8.29 10.66
N VAL A 112 28.86 8.44 9.65
CA VAL A 112 29.99 7.52 9.40
C VAL A 112 30.96 7.45 10.58
N ARG A 113 31.02 8.49 11.42
CA ARG A 113 31.90 8.57 12.60
C ARG A 113 31.24 8.10 13.91
N GLY A 114 29.92 7.95 13.96
CA GLY A 114 29.16 7.58 15.16
C GLY A 114 28.64 6.14 15.08
N GLY A 115 29.07 5.27 16.01
CA GLY A 115 28.50 3.92 16.14
C GLY A 115 27.01 3.93 16.53
N PRO A 116 26.29 2.81 16.34
CA PRO A 116 24.83 2.76 16.50
C PRO A 116 24.39 3.03 17.95
N PRO A 117 23.22 3.67 18.16
CA PRO A 117 22.68 3.95 19.48
C PRO A 117 22.25 2.66 20.22
N PRO A 118 22.16 2.69 21.56
CA PRO A 118 21.77 1.54 22.37
C PRO A 118 20.30 1.12 22.13
N ARG A 119 20.04 -0.19 22.27
CA ARG A 119 18.72 -0.84 22.06
C ARG A 119 17.67 -0.43 23.13
N SER A 120 16.41 -0.44 22.67
CA SER A 120 15.14 -0.07 23.33
C SER A 120 14.88 -0.61 24.75
N PRO A 121 13.93 0.03 25.48
CA PRO A 121 13.75 -0.12 26.93
C PRO A 121 12.94 -1.37 27.36
N ALA A 122 12.93 -1.57 28.69
CA ALA A 122 12.37 -2.66 29.48
C ALA A 122 10.82 -2.81 29.37
N PRO A 123 10.21 -3.92 29.87
CA PRO A 123 8.80 -4.25 29.61
C PRO A 123 7.81 -3.24 30.20
N SER A 124 6.74 -2.99 29.44
CA SER A 124 5.67 -2.01 29.71
C SER A 124 4.91 -2.27 31.00
N THR A 125 4.46 -1.20 31.66
CA THR A 125 3.60 -1.30 32.85
C THR A 125 2.12 -1.43 32.46
N LEU A 126 1.37 -2.27 33.18
CA LEU A 126 -0.07 -2.49 32.96
C LEU A 126 -0.89 -1.78 34.05
N ALA A 127 -1.89 -1.00 33.64
CA ALA A 127 -2.83 -0.34 34.55
C ALA A 127 -4.27 -0.85 34.36
N PRO A 128 -5.04 -1.07 35.44
CA PRO A 128 -6.44 -1.46 35.34
C PRO A 128 -7.31 -0.33 34.75
N SER A 129 -8.37 -0.74 34.05
CA SER A 129 -9.40 0.14 33.47
C SER A 129 -10.20 0.89 34.56
N SER A 130 -10.83 2.02 34.21
CA SER A 130 -11.71 2.77 35.12
C SER A 130 -13.13 2.20 35.16
N ALA A 131 -13.78 2.24 36.33
CA ALA A 131 -15.04 1.54 36.64
C ALA A 131 -16.22 1.79 35.67
N GLY A 132 -16.31 2.95 35.02
CA GLY A 132 -17.37 3.24 34.04
C GLY A 132 -17.23 2.45 32.73
N HIS A 133 -16.00 2.06 32.37
CA HIS A 133 -15.73 1.28 31.17
C HIS A 133 -16.02 -0.20 31.36
N ASP A 134 -15.84 -0.73 32.57
CA ASP A 134 -16.10 -2.15 32.88
C ASP A 134 -17.57 -2.53 32.63
N ALA A 135 -18.50 -1.58 32.81
CA ALA A 135 -19.92 -1.79 32.51
C ALA A 135 -20.20 -1.93 31.01
N GLN A 136 -19.59 -1.08 30.16
CA GLN A 136 -19.72 -1.16 28.70
C GLN A 136 -19.11 -2.45 28.14
N LEU A 137 -18.00 -2.88 28.74
CA LEU A 137 -17.32 -4.10 28.37
C LEU A 137 -18.09 -5.34 28.82
N THR A 138 -18.78 -5.28 29.95
CA THR A 138 -19.71 -6.33 30.38
C THR A 138 -20.89 -6.44 29.41
N GLU A 139 -21.43 -5.32 28.91
CA GLU A 139 -22.46 -5.34 27.85
C GLU A 139 -21.91 -6.00 26.57
N LEU A 140 -20.73 -5.57 26.10
CA LEU A 140 -20.09 -6.15 24.91
C LEU A 140 -19.81 -7.65 25.09
N ALA A 141 -19.34 -8.04 26.28
CA ALA A 141 -19.05 -9.43 26.67
C ALA A 141 -20.28 -10.32 26.82
N SER A 142 -21.45 -9.73 27.08
CA SER A 142 -22.70 -10.49 27.14
C SER A 142 -23.24 -10.81 25.74
N VAL A 143 -22.92 -9.98 24.75
CA VAL A 143 -23.36 -10.13 23.35
C VAL A 143 -22.43 -11.07 22.59
N LEU A 144 -21.12 -10.92 22.81
CA LEU A 144 -20.09 -11.77 22.21
C LEU A 144 -19.87 -13.00 23.09
N ARG A 145 -19.66 -14.19 22.51
CA ARG A 145 -19.24 -15.37 23.29
C ARG A 145 -17.76 -15.24 23.66
N ILE A 146 -17.45 -14.29 24.54
CA ILE A 146 -16.08 -14.06 25.03
C ILE A 146 -15.70 -15.22 25.95
N SER A 147 -14.65 -15.94 25.60
CA SER A 147 -14.03 -16.89 26.50
C SER A 147 -13.56 -16.15 27.76
N HIS A 148 -13.70 -16.73 28.96
CA HIS A 148 -13.08 -16.20 30.19
C HIS A 148 -11.54 -16.14 30.14
N ALA A 149 -10.95 -16.37 28.96
CA ALA A 149 -9.54 -16.36 28.65
C ALA A 149 -8.94 -14.96 28.43
N VAL A 150 -9.74 -13.89 28.31
CA VAL A 150 -9.22 -12.54 28.04
C VAL A 150 -9.74 -11.49 29.01
N ARG A 151 -8.91 -10.46 29.22
CA ARG A 151 -9.26 -9.26 29.98
C ARG A 151 -8.77 -8.02 29.22
N ILE A 152 -9.54 -6.95 29.30
CA ILE A 152 -9.15 -5.67 28.72
C ILE A 152 -8.30 -4.91 29.74
N VAL A 153 -7.21 -4.33 29.26
CA VAL A 153 -6.30 -3.51 30.06
C VAL A 153 -5.91 -2.24 29.31
N SER A 154 -5.45 -1.22 30.04
CA SER A 154 -4.69 -0.14 29.42
C SER A 154 -3.23 -0.57 29.33
N VAL A 155 -2.70 -0.61 28.12
CA VAL A 155 -1.30 -0.87 27.82
C VAL A 155 -0.62 0.47 27.60
N GLU A 156 0.47 0.69 28.33
CA GLU A 156 1.30 1.88 28.15
C GLU A 156 1.73 2.03 26.68
N ASN A 157 1.58 3.22 26.11
CA ASN A 157 1.90 3.57 24.71
C ASN A 157 1.06 2.91 23.61
N ALA A 158 0.28 1.86 23.88
CA ALA A 158 -0.62 1.23 22.89
C ALA A 158 -2.11 1.53 23.13
N GLY A 159 -2.44 2.19 24.24
CA GLY A 159 -3.83 2.52 24.57
C GLY A 159 -4.53 1.33 25.22
N ARG A 160 -5.66 0.89 24.68
CA ARG A 160 -6.37 -0.29 25.22
C ARG A 160 -5.88 -1.54 24.50
N GLY A 161 -5.75 -2.64 25.22
CA GLY A 161 -5.34 -3.93 24.71
C GLY A 161 -6.07 -5.09 25.38
N LEU A 162 -5.88 -6.29 24.85
CA LEU A 162 -6.28 -7.52 25.52
C LEU A 162 -5.06 -8.18 26.17
N VAL A 163 -5.26 -8.76 27.35
CA VAL A 163 -4.31 -9.69 27.99
C VAL A 163 -4.98 -11.03 28.22
N ALA A 164 -4.17 -12.07 28.29
CA ALA A 164 -4.61 -13.40 28.68
C ALA A 164 -5.02 -13.43 30.16
N ALA A 165 -6.27 -13.73 30.48
CA ALA A 165 -6.75 -13.86 31.86
C ALA A 165 -6.28 -15.15 32.55
N ARG A 166 -5.82 -16.11 31.76
CA ARG A 166 -5.18 -17.37 32.18
C ARG A 166 -4.11 -17.73 31.17
N ALA A 167 -3.19 -18.63 31.53
CA ALA A 167 -2.27 -19.18 30.56
C ALA A 167 -3.02 -19.86 29.40
N LEU A 168 -2.56 -19.64 28.18
CA LEU A 168 -3.09 -20.20 26.94
C LEU A 168 -2.09 -21.19 26.35
N THR A 169 -2.61 -22.30 25.84
CA THR A 169 -1.83 -23.25 25.03
C THR A 169 -2.09 -23.03 23.54
N THR A 170 -1.14 -23.46 22.69
CA THR A 170 -1.33 -23.45 21.24
C THR A 170 -2.62 -24.19 20.87
N GLY A 171 -3.46 -23.55 20.06
CA GLY A 171 -4.76 -24.03 19.64
C GLY A 171 -5.94 -23.55 20.49
N ASP A 172 -5.70 -22.94 21.67
CA ASP A 172 -6.77 -22.41 22.52
C ASP A 172 -7.57 -21.35 21.77
N THR A 173 -8.90 -21.49 21.79
CA THR A 173 -9.81 -20.45 21.29
C THR A 173 -9.94 -19.32 22.31
N VAL A 174 -9.49 -18.15 21.90
CA VAL A 174 -9.48 -16.91 22.68
C VAL A 174 -10.82 -16.19 22.55
N LEU A 175 -11.34 -16.10 21.33
CA LEU A 175 -12.60 -15.44 21.01
C LEU A 175 -13.32 -16.23 19.91
N SER A 176 -14.65 -16.31 19.97
CA SER A 176 -15.48 -16.82 18.89
C SER A 176 -16.66 -15.87 18.67
N VAL A 177 -16.76 -15.30 17.47
CA VAL A 177 -17.78 -14.32 17.10
C VAL A 177 -18.60 -14.84 15.92
N PRO A 178 -19.92 -14.97 16.05
CA PRO A 178 -20.79 -15.26 14.90
C PRO A 178 -20.61 -14.24 13.76
N VAL A 179 -20.56 -14.71 12.52
CA VAL A 179 -20.27 -13.86 11.34
C VAL A 179 -21.32 -12.76 11.15
N ASP A 180 -22.57 -12.99 11.56
CA ASP A 180 -23.67 -12.02 11.54
C ASP A 180 -23.54 -10.90 12.60
N GLN A 181 -22.69 -11.11 13.61
CA GLN A 181 -22.37 -10.09 14.62
C GLN A 181 -21.18 -9.19 14.23
N LEU A 182 -20.45 -9.53 13.16
CA LEU A 182 -19.38 -8.68 12.63
C LEU A 182 -19.96 -7.36 12.11
N VAL A 183 -19.14 -6.31 12.14
CA VAL A 183 -19.47 -5.04 11.49
C VAL A 183 -18.95 -5.13 10.06
N SER A 184 -19.83 -5.44 9.12
CA SER A 184 -19.52 -5.51 7.68
C SER A 184 -20.66 -4.96 6.84
N ALA A 185 -20.37 -4.63 5.57
CA ALA A 185 -21.40 -4.23 4.62
C ALA A 185 -22.46 -5.33 4.46
N ARG A 186 -22.01 -6.59 4.35
CA ARG A 186 -22.88 -7.76 4.31
C ARG A 186 -23.78 -7.89 5.54
N ALA A 187 -23.21 -7.80 6.74
CA ALA A 187 -23.98 -7.95 7.98
C ALA A 187 -25.04 -6.85 8.10
N ALA A 188 -24.71 -5.60 7.76
CA ALA A 188 -25.64 -4.47 7.78
C ALA A 188 -26.79 -4.62 6.77
N CYS A 189 -26.52 -5.23 5.61
CA CYS A 189 -27.51 -5.46 4.56
C CYS A 189 -28.46 -6.65 4.82
N THR A 190 -28.34 -7.34 5.96
CA THR A 190 -29.18 -8.52 6.26
C THR A 190 -30.63 -8.12 6.54
N ASP A 191 -30.81 -7.07 7.35
CA ASP A 191 -32.12 -6.64 7.82
C ASP A 191 -32.75 -5.56 6.91
N GLU A 192 -31.96 -4.94 6.03
CA GLU A 192 -32.34 -3.75 5.26
C GLU A 192 -31.98 -3.89 3.77
N PRO A 193 -32.87 -4.48 2.93
CA PRO A 193 -32.59 -4.71 1.50
C PRO A 193 -32.26 -3.43 0.71
N TRP A 194 -32.84 -2.30 1.09
CA TRP A 194 -32.55 -1.01 0.45
C TRP A 194 -31.09 -0.58 0.66
N LEU A 195 -30.48 -0.95 1.80
CA LEU A 195 -29.09 -0.62 2.11
C LEU A 195 -28.16 -1.39 1.17
N ARG A 196 -28.51 -2.64 0.82
CA ARG A 196 -27.80 -3.42 -0.19
C ARG A 196 -27.78 -2.72 -1.54
N ALA A 197 -28.93 -2.17 -1.96
CA ALA A 197 -29.02 -1.42 -3.21
C ALA A 197 -28.16 -0.14 -3.16
N ALA A 198 -28.19 0.60 -2.04
CA ALA A 198 -27.39 1.81 -1.86
C ALA A 198 -25.88 1.51 -1.89
N LEU A 199 -25.42 0.52 -1.12
CA LEU A 199 -24.00 0.13 -1.09
C LEU A 199 -23.53 -0.51 -2.40
N GLY A 200 -24.43 -1.21 -3.11
CA GLY A 200 -24.17 -1.79 -4.42
C GLY A 200 -24.05 -0.77 -5.55
N ALA A 201 -24.54 0.47 -5.36
CA ALA A 201 -24.36 1.57 -6.32
C ALA A 201 -22.91 2.12 -6.32
N ILE A 202 -22.11 1.76 -5.33
CA ILE A 202 -20.67 2.06 -5.29
C ILE A 202 -19.98 0.98 -6.14
N ASN A 203 -19.25 1.38 -7.19
CA ASN A 203 -18.55 0.47 -8.11
C ASN A 203 -17.59 -0.50 -7.39
N GLU A 204 -17.07 -1.53 -8.07
CA GLU A 204 -16.21 -2.56 -7.49
C GLU A 204 -14.71 -2.17 -7.48
N GLY A 205 -14.00 -2.51 -6.40
CA GLY A 205 -12.58 -2.24 -6.14
C GLY A 205 -12.23 -2.27 -4.64
N GLU A 206 -10.95 -2.33 -4.26
CA GLU A 206 -10.54 -2.46 -2.84
C GLU A 206 -11.02 -1.30 -1.96
N TRP A 207 -10.72 -0.05 -2.37
CA TRP A 207 -11.18 1.14 -1.67
C TRP A 207 -12.71 1.20 -1.58
N THR A 208 -13.43 0.67 -2.57
CA THR A 208 -14.89 0.68 -2.57
C THR A 208 -15.48 -0.20 -1.46
N ALA A 209 -14.82 -1.31 -1.13
CA ALA A 209 -15.25 -2.18 -0.05
C ALA A 209 -15.03 -1.50 1.32
N GLN A 210 -13.90 -0.82 1.49
CA GLN A 210 -13.63 -0.02 2.70
C GLN A 210 -14.61 1.16 2.82
N LEU A 211 -14.91 1.86 1.72
CA LEU A 211 -15.88 2.95 1.68
C LEU A 211 -17.29 2.47 2.09
N ARG A 212 -17.73 1.30 1.61
CA ARG A 212 -19.00 0.69 2.03
C ARG A 212 -19.01 0.45 3.55
N LEU A 213 -17.92 -0.07 4.11
CA LEU A 213 -17.80 -0.29 5.55
C LEU A 213 -17.80 1.04 6.32
N MET A 214 -17.11 2.08 5.83
CA MET A 214 -17.13 3.42 6.45
C MET A 214 -18.55 3.98 6.52
N ILE A 215 -19.33 3.86 5.44
CA ILE A 215 -20.74 4.29 5.39
C ILE A 215 -21.56 3.54 6.44
N VAL A 216 -21.37 2.22 6.58
CA VAL A 216 -22.04 1.41 7.63
C VAL A 216 -21.66 1.91 9.02
N VAL A 217 -20.38 2.14 9.29
CA VAL A 217 -19.90 2.62 10.60
C VAL A 217 -20.51 3.98 10.96
N ILE A 218 -20.55 4.93 10.02
CA ILE A 218 -21.17 6.25 10.22
C ILE A 218 -22.66 6.11 10.49
N ARG A 219 -23.36 5.35 9.64
CA ARG A 219 -24.81 5.16 9.75
C ARG A 219 -25.17 4.58 11.11
N GLU A 220 -24.48 3.52 11.52
CA GLU A 220 -24.74 2.85 12.79
C GLU A 220 -24.38 3.73 13.99
N ARG A 221 -23.33 4.56 13.89
CA ARG A 221 -23.04 5.59 14.90
C ARG A 221 -24.18 6.58 15.07
N ARG A 222 -24.76 7.08 13.97
CA ARG A 222 -25.87 8.04 14.00
C ARG A 222 -27.18 7.45 14.53
N ARG A 223 -27.39 6.15 14.36
CA ARG A 223 -28.53 5.42 14.97
C ARG A 223 -28.44 5.34 16.50
N ALA A 224 -27.26 5.58 17.07
CA ALA A 224 -27.01 5.56 18.52
C ALA A 224 -27.61 4.31 19.18
N GLU A 225 -28.60 4.49 20.07
CA GLU A 225 -29.26 3.41 20.82
C GLU A 225 -29.97 2.37 19.96
N ALA A 226 -30.36 2.74 18.74
CA ALA A 226 -31.04 1.85 17.80
C ALA A 226 -30.08 0.94 17.03
N SER A 227 -28.76 1.16 17.14
CA SER A 227 -27.76 0.27 16.53
C SER A 227 -27.62 -1.02 17.33
N ARG A 228 -27.62 -2.16 16.64
CA ARG A 228 -27.25 -3.45 17.25
C ARG A 228 -25.79 -3.50 17.70
N TRP A 229 -24.94 -2.64 17.12
CA TRP A 229 -23.53 -2.51 17.48
C TRP A 229 -23.25 -1.37 18.47
N ARG A 230 -24.28 -0.82 19.13
CA ARG A 230 -24.14 0.32 20.06
C ARG A 230 -23.07 0.11 21.14
N ALA A 231 -22.94 -1.10 21.69
CA ALA A 231 -21.97 -1.40 22.74
C ALA A 231 -20.54 -1.28 22.21
N TRP A 232 -20.29 -1.80 21.00
CA TRP A 232 -19.01 -1.65 20.31
C TRP A 232 -18.75 -0.19 19.92
N LEU A 233 -19.72 0.50 19.32
CA LEU A 233 -19.61 1.91 18.92
C LEU A 233 -19.23 2.83 20.09
N ARG A 234 -19.83 2.61 21.27
CA ARG A 234 -19.49 3.36 22.50
C ARG A 234 -18.08 3.08 23.00
N SER A 235 -17.55 1.89 22.73
CA SER A 235 -16.19 1.52 23.12
C SER A 235 -15.13 2.15 22.23
N LEU A 236 -15.47 2.58 21.00
CA LEU A 236 -14.52 3.16 20.06
C LEU A 236 -13.90 4.47 20.60
N PRO A 237 -12.62 4.74 20.26
CA PRO A 237 -12.02 6.00 20.64
C PRO A 237 -12.64 7.16 19.86
N PRO A 238 -12.77 8.35 20.48
CA PRO A 238 -13.31 9.53 19.79
C PRO A 238 -12.35 10.06 18.71
N VAL A 239 -11.06 9.77 18.85
CA VAL A 239 -9.99 10.11 17.90
C VAL A 239 -9.21 8.84 17.64
N THR A 240 -8.90 8.55 16.37
CA THR A 240 -8.11 7.36 16.02
C THR A 240 -6.65 7.73 15.77
N ALA A 241 -5.79 6.71 15.65
CA ALA A 241 -4.38 6.91 15.39
C ALA A 241 -4.06 7.16 13.89
N ASP A 242 -5.06 7.05 13.02
CA ASP A 242 -4.94 7.22 11.57
C ASP A 242 -4.56 8.67 11.18
N CYS A 243 -3.71 8.78 10.16
CA CYS A 243 -3.14 10.05 9.71
C CYS A 243 -4.14 11.03 9.13
N ALA A 244 -5.35 10.56 8.79
CA ALA A 244 -6.41 11.45 8.33
C ALA A 244 -6.90 12.42 9.42
N GLN A 245 -6.60 12.13 10.69
CA GLN A 245 -6.98 12.97 11.83
C GLN A 245 -5.80 13.79 12.41
N TRP A 246 -4.61 13.69 11.84
CA TRP A 246 -3.45 14.43 12.35
C TRP A 246 -3.48 15.89 11.90
N SER A 247 -3.00 16.77 12.77
CA SER A 247 -2.79 18.17 12.43
C SER A 247 -1.69 18.33 11.39
N ASP A 248 -1.69 19.45 10.65
CA ASP A 248 -0.69 19.71 9.64
C ASP A 248 0.70 19.93 10.25
N GLU A 249 0.79 20.42 11.50
CA GLU A 249 2.08 20.53 12.22
C GLU A 249 2.68 19.16 12.52
N ALA A 250 1.85 18.17 12.87
CA ALA A 250 2.31 16.80 13.05
C ALA A 250 2.79 16.19 11.72
N CYS A 251 2.08 16.49 10.63
CA CYS A 251 2.42 15.99 9.31
C CYS A 251 3.68 16.65 8.74
N ALA A 252 3.93 17.93 9.04
CA ALA A 252 5.13 18.65 8.59
C ALA A 252 6.45 18.02 9.11
N ARG A 253 6.38 17.19 10.14
CA ARG A 253 7.52 16.42 10.67
C ARG A 253 7.80 15.14 9.91
N LEU A 254 6.85 14.67 9.09
CA LEU A 254 7.02 13.45 8.33
C LEU A 254 8.10 13.64 7.25
N PRO A 255 8.89 12.58 6.96
CA PRO A 255 9.72 12.57 5.77
C PRO A 255 8.89 12.74 4.49
N PRO A 256 9.48 13.24 3.39
CA PRO A 256 8.76 13.56 2.17
C PRO A 256 7.88 12.42 1.65
N SER A 257 8.38 11.18 1.57
CA SER A 257 7.59 10.04 1.09
C SER A 257 6.31 9.78 1.91
N ALA A 258 6.42 9.79 3.25
CA ALA A 258 5.28 9.60 4.14
C ALA A 258 4.33 10.81 4.11
N TYR A 259 4.87 12.02 3.98
CA TYR A 259 4.10 13.24 3.81
C TYR A 259 3.23 13.19 2.54
N TRP A 260 3.82 12.84 1.40
CA TRP A 260 3.10 12.70 0.13
C TRP A 260 2.03 11.61 0.19
N LEU A 261 2.35 10.46 0.79
CA LEU A 261 1.39 9.36 0.96
C LEU A 261 0.17 9.80 1.79
N ARG A 262 0.40 10.54 2.88
CA ARG A 262 -0.69 11.14 3.68
C ARG A 262 -1.53 12.10 2.85
N HIS A 263 -0.90 12.99 2.08
CA HIS A 263 -1.64 13.96 1.26
C HIS A 263 -2.46 13.30 0.14
N ALA A 264 -1.91 12.30 -0.53
CA ALA A 264 -2.63 11.53 -1.54
C ALA A 264 -3.87 10.84 -0.93
N LEU A 265 -3.70 10.19 0.23
CA LEU A 265 -4.78 9.55 0.96
C LEU A 265 -5.89 10.53 1.37
N ILE A 266 -5.53 11.73 1.86
CA ILE A 266 -6.51 12.75 2.23
C ILE A 266 -7.25 13.30 1.01
N ALA A 267 -6.53 13.56 -0.08
CA ALA A 267 -7.12 14.07 -1.32
C ALA A 267 -8.14 13.07 -1.89
N GLU A 268 -7.77 11.79 -1.96
CA GLU A 268 -8.67 10.71 -2.39
C GLU A 268 -9.91 10.61 -1.49
N LEU A 269 -9.69 10.66 -0.17
CA LEU A 269 -10.78 10.59 0.81
C LEU A 269 -11.78 11.75 0.68
N ASP A 270 -11.29 12.97 0.46
CA ASP A 270 -12.10 14.16 0.26
C ASP A 270 -12.78 14.16 -1.12
N GLU A 271 -12.13 13.67 -2.18
CA GLU A 271 -12.75 13.48 -3.50
C GLU A 271 -13.98 12.56 -3.42
N PHE A 272 -13.88 11.43 -2.72
CA PHE A 272 -15.03 10.55 -2.51
C PHE A 272 -16.14 11.22 -1.71
N ARG A 273 -15.81 11.98 -0.67
CA ARG A 273 -16.79 12.68 0.17
C ARG A 273 -17.53 13.75 -0.62
N GLU A 274 -16.85 14.48 -1.49
CA GLU A 274 -17.42 15.61 -2.22
C GLU A 274 -18.10 15.18 -3.53
N GLY A 275 -17.57 14.16 -4.20
CA GLY A 275 -18.11 13.65 -5.46
C GLY A 275 -19.21 12.61 -5.27
N LEU A 276 -18.90 11.50 -4.61
CA LEU A 276 -19.78 10.31 -4.55
C LEU A 276 -20.90 10.46 -3.52
N LEU A 277 -20.57 10.96 -2.33
CA LEU A 277 -21.48 10.92 -1.19
C LEU A 277 -22.76 11.76 -1.36
N PRO A 278 -22.73 12.98 -1.95
CA PRO A 278 -23.94 13.75 -2.20
C PRO A 278 -24.89 13.04 -3.17
N GLN A 279 -24.35 12.39 -4.20
CA GLN A 279 -25.15 11.62 -5.16
C GLN A 279 -25.81 10.41 -4.49
N LEU A 280 -25.04 9.69 -3.66
CA LEU A 280 -25.55 8.55 -2.92
C LEU A 280 -26.65 8.96 -1.92
N CYS A 281 -26.48 10.09 -1.21
CA CYS A 281 -27.47 10.63 -0.30
C CYS A 281 -28.74 11.11 -1.04
N ALA A 282 -28.58 11.70 -2.23
CA ALA A 282 -29.72 12.13 -3.04
C ALA A 282 -30.54 10.93 -3.56
N ALA A 283 -29.87 9.86 -3.98
CA ALA A 283 -30.51 8.62 -4.43
C ALA A 283 -31.12 7.80 -3.28
N HIS A 284 -30.50 7.86 -2.09
CA HIS A 284 -30.90 7.11 -0.90
C HIS A 284 -30.95 8.00 0.36
N PRO A 285 -31.94 8.89 0.50
CA PRO A 285 -32.02 9.82 1.62
C PRO A 285 -32.08 9.15 3.00
N GLN A 286 -32.60 7.92 3.07
CA GLN A 286 -32.64 7.11 4.29
C GLN A 286 -31.26 6.63 4.77
N LEU A 287 -30.20 6.77 3.95
CA LEU A 287 -28.83 6.46 4.36
C LEU A 287 -28.37 7.41 5.49
N PHE A 288 -28.65 8.70 5.32
CA PHE A 288 -28.34 9.75 6.27
C PHE A 288 -29.46 10.80 6.28
N SER A 289 -30.43 10.65 7.20
CA SER A 289 -31.60 11.53 7.30
C SER A 289 -31.26 13.01 7.49
N ASP A 290 -30.12 13.27 8.13
CA ASP A 290 -29.69 14.62 8.52
C ASP A 290 -28.68 15.22 7.52
N GLY A 291 -28.55 14.58 6.34
CA GLY A 291 -27.59 14.97 5.30
C GLY A 291 -26.26 14.21 5.37
N PRO A 292 -25.37 14.44 4.38
CA PRO A 292 -24.10 13.73 4.28
C PRO A 292 -23.21 13.94 5.51
N PRO A 293 -22.31 12.99 5.84
CA PRO A 293 -21.37 13.16 6.94
C PRO A 293 -20.42 14.34 6.74
N SER A 294 -20.11 14.97 7.87
CA SER A 294 -19.11 16.04 7.94
C SER A 294 -17.71 15.49 7.66
N SER A 295 -16.75 16.36 7.29
CA SER A 295 -15.35 15.94 7.07
C SER A 295 -14.73 15.27 8.32
N PRO A 296 -14.90 15.79 9.56
CA PRO A 296 -14.39 15.12 10.75
C PRO A 296 -15.01 13.73 11.00
N GLU A 297 -16.31 13.57 10.76
CA GLU A 297 -17.00 12.28 10.90
C GLU A 297 -16.53 11.26 9.85
N TRP A 298 -16.31 11.72 8.62
CA TRP A 298 -15.78 10.91 7.52
C TRP A 298 -14.36 10.42 7.79
N ARG A 299 -13.48 11.32 8.23
CA ARG A 299 -12.09 11.00 8.63
C ARG A 299 -12.03 10.11 9.87
N TRP A 300 -12.95 10.30 10.82
CA TRP A 300 -13.10 9.40 11.95
C TRP A 300 -13.47 7.98 11.49
N ALA A 301 -14.44 7.85 10.60
CA ALA A 301 -14.87 6.54 10.09
C ALA A 301 -13.76 5.84 9.29
N ARG A 302 -13.02 6.59 8.47
CA ARG A 302 -11.83 6.08 7.78
C ARG A 302 -10.80 5.57 8.79
N GLY A 303 -10.54 6.35 9.83
CA GLY A 303 -9.62 5.95 10.89
C GLY A 303 -10.08 4.69 11.63
N VAL A 304 -11.38 4.55 11.92
CA VAL A 304 -11.94 3.33 12.53
C VAL A 304 -11.72 2.15 11.61
N VAL A 305 -12.08 2.26 10.33
CA VAL A 305 -11.98 1.17 9.37
C VAL A 305 -10.54 0.76 9.15
N ALA A 306 -9.63 1.67 8.83
CA ALA A 306 -8.25 1.29 8.53
C ALA A 306 -7.50 0.73 9.75
N THR A 307 -7.77 1.23 10.94
CA THR A 307 -7.07 0.76 12.14
C THR A 307 -7.59 -0.60 12.65
N ARG A 308 -8.78 -1.06 12.23
CA ARG A 308 -9.52 -2.15 12.89
C ARG A 308 -10.15 -3.20 11.97
N ALA A 309 -10.36 -2.87 10.70
CA ALA A 309 -10.93 -3.81 9.76
C ALA A 309 -9.88 -4.87 9.41
N ILE A 310 -10.35 -6.10 9.24
CA ILE A 310 -9.59 -7.19 8.66
C ILE A 310 -10.28 -7.66 7.39
N GLU A 311 -9.48 -8.17 6.45
CA GLU A 311 -9.99 -8.75 5.22
C GLU A 311 -10.48 -10.19 5.48
N LEU A 312 -11.74 -10.46 5.12
CA LEU A 312 -12.36 -11.77 5.31
C LEU A 312 -12.93 -12.30 3.99
N HIS A 313 -12.55 -13.52 3.64
CA HIS A 313 -13.16 -14.24 2.52
C HIS A 313 -14.50 -14.86 2.93
N LEU A 314 -15.54 -14.02 3.05
CA LEU A 314 -16.87 -14.45 3.53
C LEU A 314 -17.72 -15.16 2.45
N ALA A 315 -17.38 -15.05 1.16
CA ALA A 315 -18.22 -15.61 0.10
C ALA A 315 -18.17 -17.14 0.05
N THR A 316 -17.05 -17.75 0.43
CA THR A 316 -16.88 -19.21 0.56
C THR A 316 -17.84 -19.83 1.57
N LEU A 317 -18.39 -19.01 2.49
CA LEU A 317 -19.31 -19.45 3.54
C LEU A 317 -20.77 -19.56 3.08
N GLY A 318 -21.10 -18.94 1.93
CA GLY A 318 -22.47 -18.84 1.42
C GLY A 318 -22.89 -19.98 0.47
N ALA A 319 -21.93 -20.75 -0.06
CA ALA A 319 -22.23 -21.95 -0.83
C ALA A 319 -22.75 -23.04 0.12
N GLY A 320 -23.98 -23.50 -0.12
CA GLY A 320 -24.77 -24.30 0.81
C GLY A 320 -24.28 -25.73 1.04
N ASP A 321 -25.07 -26.44 1.87
CA ASP A 321 -24.98 -27.80 2.44
C ASP A 321 -24.66 -28.97 1.48
N ALA A 322 -23.76 -28.82 0.51
CA ALA A 322 -23.17 -29.97 -0.15
C ALA A 322 -22.36 -30.73 0.91
N PRO A 323 -22.65 -32.03 1.16
CA PRO A 323 -21.88 -32.81 2.11
C PRO A 323 -20.44 -32.87 1.63
N MET A 324 -19.57 -32.08 2.26
CA MET A 324 -18.13 -32.26 2.14
C MET A 324 -17.82 -33.65 2.70
N GLY A 325 -17.58 -34.61 1.81
CA GLY A 325 -16.95 -35.87 2.18
C GLY A 325 -15.66 -35.57 2.92
N ALA A 326 -15.45 -36.22 4.06
CA ALA A 326 -14.35 -35.97 5.00
C ALA A 326 -12.93 -36.16 4.43
N GLU A 327 -12.80 -36.54 3.15
CA GLU A 327 -11.53 -36.75 2.46
C GLU A 327 -11.16 -35.63 1.47
N ALA A 328 -12.04 -34.66 1.19
CA ALA A 328 -11.76 -33.56 0.26
C ALA A 328 -11.23 -32.27 0.93
N ALA A 329 -10.97 -32.30 2.25
CA ALA A 329 -10.44 -31.15 3.00
C ALA A 329 -8.93 -30.95 2.82
N ALA A 330 -8.28 -31.77 2.00
CA ALA A 330 -6.89 -31.58 1.59
C ALA A 330 -6.87 -31.24 0.09
N GLU A 331 -6.48 -30.01 -0.24
CA GLU A 331 -5.88 -29.63 -1.53
C GLU A 331 -6.81 -29.46 -2.75
N GLY A 332 -8.07 -29.08 -2.54
CA GLY A 332 -8.92 -28.55 -3.62
C GLY A 332 -8.93 -27.03 -3.64
N GLU A 333 -8.03 -26.40 -4.40
CA GLU A 333 -8.10 -24.97 -4.71
C GLU A 333 -9.39 -24.68 -5.49
N VAL A 334 -10.33 -23.97 -4.88
CA VAL A 334 -11.53 -23.49 -5.56
C VAL A 334 -11.09 -22.31 -6.44
N GLU A 335 -10.92 -22.58 -7.74
CA GLU A 335 -10.64 -21.56 -8.75
C GLU A 335 -11.79 -20.55 -8.82
N GLY A 336 -11.57 -19.41 -8.18
CA GLY A 336 -12.53 -18.34 -8.00
C GLY A 336 -12.22 -17.65 -6.68
N GLU A 337 -11.14 -16.86 -6.64
CA GLU A 337 -10.81 -16.00 -5.50
C GLU A 337 -12.00 -15.07 -5.23
N ALA A 338 -12.86 -15.51 -4.32
CA ALA A 338 -13.87 -14.65 -3.76
C ALA A 338 -13.17 -13.44 -3.14
N ALA A 339 -13.46 -12.25 -3.69
CA ALA A 339 -12.91 -11.00 -3.20
C ALA A 339 -13.08 -10.91 -1.67
N ALA A 340 -11.99 -10.58 -0.98
CA ALA A 340 -12.04 -10.37 0.45
C ALA A 340 -12.94 -9.17 0.77
N GLU A 341 -13.76 -9.28 1.82
CA GLU A 341 -14.60 -8.20 2.31
C GLU A 341 -14.01 -7.67 3.62
N PRO A 342 -13.80 -6.34 3.76
CA PRO A 342 -13.36 -5.77 5.02
C PRO A 342 -14.48 -5.88 6.06
N ALA A 343 -14.12 -6.33 7.26
CA ALA A 343 -15.03 -6.42 8.39
C ALA A 343 -14.31 -6.05 9.68
N ILE A 344 -15.03 -5.42 10.62
CA ILE A 344 -14.54 -5.23 11.97
C ILE A 344 -15.14 -6.31 12.86
N VAL A 345 -14.28 -6.91 13.68
CA VAL A 345 -14.63 -7.93 14.65
C VAL A 345 -14.60 -7.26 16.02
N PRO A 346 -15.76 -6.91 16.61
CA PRO A 346 -15.79 -6.28 17.91
C PRO A 346 -14.98 -7.07 18.95
N LEU A 347 -14.26 -6.35 19.83
CA LEU A 347 -13.30 -6.86 20.82
C LEU A 347 -11.97 -7.33 20.23
N MET A 348 -11.98 -8.07 19.13
CA MET A 348 -10.73 -8.46 18.46
C MET A 348 -9.97 -7.23 17.94
N ASP A 349 -10.71 -6.20 17.52
CA ASP A 349 -10.18 -4.88 17.12
C ASP A 349 -9.46 -4.10 18.22
N MET A 350 -9.42 -4.63 19.45
CA MET A 350 -8.63 -4.10 20.57
C MET A 350 -7.24 -4.75 20.69
N LEU A 351 -6.95 -5.79 19.90
CA LEU A 351 -5.62 -6.43 19.91
C LEU A 351 -4.62 -5.49 19.27
N ASN A 352 -3.46 -5.31 19.90
CA ASN A 352 -2.40 -4.46 19.37
C ASN A 352 -1.53 -5.21 18.36
N HIS A 353 -0.84 -4.46 17.50
CA HIS A 353 0.14 -5.00 16.57
C HIS A 353 1.36 -5.60 17.28
N SER A 354 1.86 -6.72 16.79
CA SER A 354 3.18 -7.26 17.13
C SER A 354 3.71 -8.11 15.98
N PRO A 355 5.01 -8.03 15.64
CA PRO A 355 5.62 -8.92 14.65
C PRO A 355 5.80 -10.34 15.24
N ARG A 356 5.60 -10.49 16.55
CA ARG A 356 5.58 -11.77 17.27
C ARG A 356 4.16 -12.10 17.73
N ALA A 357 3.18 -11.79 16.89
CA ALA A 357 1.78 -12.06 17.17
C ALA A 357 1.60 -13.50 17.67
N GLN A 358 0.85 -13.67 18.75
CA GLN A 358 0.58 -14.99 19.32
C GLN A 358 -0.76 -15.55 18.86
N LEU A 359 -1.52 -14.79 18.07
CA LEU A 359 -2.88 -15.12 17.68
C LEU A 359 -3.06 -15.10 16.16
N GLU A 360 -3.92 -15.99 15.67
CA GLU A 360 -4.43 -16.00 14.30
C GLU A 360 -5.96 -16.04 14.31
N HIS A 361 -6.59 -15.53 13.26
CA HIS A 361 -8.03 -15.65 13.08
C HIS A 361 -8.35 -16.69 11.99
N ARG A 362 -9.44 -17.44 12.17
CA ARG A 362 -9.95 -18.39 11.20
C ARG A 362 -11.47 -18.32 11.16
N VAL A 363 -12.04 -18.52 9.99
CA VAL A 363 -13.48 -18.69 9.86
C VAL A 363 -13.82 -20.17 9.97
N CYS A 364 -14.68 -20.53 10.92
CA CYS A 364 -15.08 -21.91 11.22
C CYS A 364 -16.57 -22.10 10.94
N ARG A 365 -16.90 -23.18 10.22
CA ARG A 365 -18.28 -23.63 9.98
C ARG A 365 -18.46 -25.02 10.57
N MET A 366 -19.28 -25.14 11.61
CA MET A 366 -19.67 -26.46 12.11
C MET A 366 -21.00 -26.90 11.49
N ALA A 367 -21.14 -28.19 11.21
CA ALA A 367 -22.37 -28.74 10.63
C ALA A 367 -23.59 -28.40 11.51
N GLY A 368 -24.60 -27.75 10.90
CA GLY A 368 -25.82 -27.32 11.59
C GLY A 368 -25.67 -26.12 12.53
N ALA A 369 -24.51 -25.46 12.57
CA ALA A 369 -24.30 -24.24 13.36
C ALA A 369 -24.05 -23.02 12.47
N ALA A 370 -24.31 -21.82 13.02
CA ALA A 370 -23.93 -20.57 12.38
C ALA A 370 -22.40 -20.51 12.21
N CYS A 371 -21.95 -19.87 11.13
CA CYS A 371 -20.54 -19.63 10.88
C CYS A 371 -19.98 -18.66 11.93
N THR A 372 -18.80 -18.97 12.47
CA THR A 372 -18.12 -18.17 13.49
C THR A 372 -16.71 -17.84 13.07
N LEU A 373 -16.28 -16.61 13.29
CA LEU A 373 -14.87 -16.24 13.28
C LEU A 373 -14.27 -16.60 14.64
N GLU A 374 -13.24 -17.44 14.64
CA GLU A 374 -12.48 -17.82 15.82
C GLU A 374 -11.11 -17.15 15.82
N LEU A 375 -10.68 -16.67 16.98
CA LEU A 375 -9.34 -16.19 17.26
C LEU A 375 -8.64 -17.26 18.10
N ARG A 376 -7.52 -17.79 17.61
CA ARG A 376 -6.81 -18.91 18.24
C ARG A 376 -5.37 -18.55 18.56
N SER A 377 -4.87 -19.10 19.66
CA SER A 377 -3.45 -19.01 20.00
C SER A 377 -2.61 -19.90 19.08
N ILE A 378 -1.56 -19.35 18.48
CA ILE A 378 -0.56 -20.09 17.69
C ILE A 378 0.70 -20.41 18.50
N ALA A 379 0.90 -19.72 19.63
CA ALA A 379 1.99 -19.95 20.56
C ALA A 379 1.49 -19.85 22.01
N PRO A 380 2.12 -20.56 22.98
CA PRO A 380 1.75 -20.44 24.38
C PRO A 380 1.85 -18.99 24.87
N VAL A 381 0.87 -18.56 25.67
CA VAL A 381 0.82 -17.20 26.25
C VAL A 381 0.66 -17.30 27.76
N GLY A 382 1.46 -16.57 28.51
CA GLY A 382 1.37 -16.51 29.96
C GLY A 382 0.09 -15.83 30.45
N ALA A 383 -0.32 -16.09 31.69
CA ALA A 383 -1.36 -15.27 32.32
C ALA A 383 -0.88 -13.82 32.46
N ASP A 384 -1.79 -12.88 32.27
CA ASP A 384 -1.58 -11.42 32.24
C ASP A 384 -0.64 -10.90 31.13
N GLU A 385 -0.22 -11.76 30.19
CA GLU A 385 0.58 -11.35 29.05
C GLU A 385 -0.30 -10.67 27.98
N PRO A 386 0.17 -9.57 27.34
CA PRO A 386 -0.56 -8.93 26.26
C PRO A 386 -0.72 -9.84 25.06
N LEU A 387 -1.92 -9.84 24.53
CA LEU A 387 -2.29 -10.52 23.30
C LEU A 387 -2.15 -9.56 22.13
N SER A 388 -1.60 -10.08 21.04
CA SER A 388 -1.31 -9.29 19.85
C SER A 388 -1.65 -10.02 18.55
N LEU A 389 -1.99 -9.22 17.54
CA LEU A 389 -2.18 -9.65 16.16
C LEU A 389 -1.06 -9.11 15.28
N ASP A 390 -0.78 -9.82 14.21
CA ASP A 390 0.00 -9.26 13.13
C ASP A 390 -0.98 -8.52 12.21
N TYR A 391 -0.97 -7.19 12.29
CA TYR A 391 -1.79 -6.34 11.41
C TYR A 391 -1.38 -6.49 9.93
N GLY A 392 -0.22 -7.07 9.68
CA GLY A 392 0.26 -7.43 8.38
C GLY A 392 1.75 -7.22 8.32
N SER A 393 2.52 -8.31 8.36
CA SER A 393 3.94 -8.33 7.95
C SER A 393 4.16 -7.86 6.50
N ARG A 394 3.07 -7.65 5.75
CA ARG A 394 3.06 -7.13 4.37
C ARG A 394 3.02 -5.60 4.30
N LEU A 395 2.64 -4.92 5.37
CA LEU A 395 2.58 -3.46 5.40
C LEU A 395 3.97 -2.88 5.68
N GLY A 396 4.33 -1.84 4.94
CA GLY A 396 5.56 -1.08 5.19
C GLY A 396 5.45 -0.26 6.49
N ALA A 397 6.59 0.12 7.06
CA ALA A 397 6.61 0.95 8.27
C ALA A 397 5.85 2.28 8.12
N ALA A 398 5.89 2.88 6.93
CA ALA A 398 5.15 4.09 6.61
C ALA A 398 3.63 3.84 6.66
N GLU A 399 3.16 2.73 6.12
CA GLU A 399 1.74 2.38 6.10
C GLU A 399 1.24 2.05 7.50
N LEU A 400 2.01 1.28 8.28
CA LEU A 400 1.68 1.00 9.68
C LEU A 400 1.64 2.28 10.53
N LEU A 401 2.55 3.22 10.29
CA LEU A 401 2.50 4.52 10.94
C LEU A 401 1.27 5.32 10.50
N LEU A 402 1.04 5.47 9.20
CA LEU A 402 0.00 6.35 8.67
C LEU A 402 -1.41 5.79 8.89
N GLN A 403 -1.60 4.48 8.79
CA GLN A 403 -2.91 3.85 8.91
C GLN A 403 -3.21 3.41 10.35
N HIS A 404 -2.20 2.95 11.09
CA HIS A 404 -2.39 2.38 12.44
C HIS A 404 -1.77 3.21 13.57
N GLY A 405 -0.97 4.23 13.26
CA GLY A 405 -0.20 4.98 14.27
C GLY A 405 0.84 4.14 15.00
N VAL A 406 1.26 3.03 14.39
CA VAL A 406 2.21 2.08 14.98
C VAL A 406 3.64 2.52 14.65
N PRO A 407 4.56 2.55 15.64
CA PRO A 407 5.94 2.93 15.40
C PRO A 407 6.70 1.87 14.58
N PRO A 408 7.73 2.25 13.81
CA PRO A 408 8.50 1.33 12.94
C PRO A 408 9.19 0.20 13.70
N GLY A 409 9.56 0.42 14.96
CA GLY A 409 10.20 -0.60 15.80
C GLY A 409 9.30 -1.81 16.11
N ALA A 410 8.02 -1.73 15.73
CA ALA A 410 7.08 -2.83 15.80
C ALA A 410 7.08 -3.72 14.54
N VAL A 411 7.84 -3.38 13.49
CA VAL A 411 7.97 -4.18 12.27
C VAL A 411 9.40 -4.71 12.16
N GLU A 412 9.58 -5.90 11.58
CA GLU A 412 10.92 -6.39 11.24
C GLU A 412 11.49 -5.65 10.02
N GLY A 413 11.92 -4.41 10.23
CA GLY A 413 12.48 -3.56 9.18
C GLY A 413 11.64 -2.30 9.03
N ALA A 414 12.26 -1.15 9.26
CA ALA A 414 11.72 0.08 8.73
C ALA A 414 12.07 0.16 7.24
N ASP A 415 11.12 0.66 6.45
CA ASP A 415 11.29 0.81 5.02
C ASP A 415 11.08 2.27 4.60
N VAL A 416 11.88 2.74 3.64
CA VAL A 416 11.78 4.07 3.04
C VAL A 416 11.43 3.94 1.57
N LEU A 417 10.33 4.56 1.16
CA LEU A 417 9.96 4.62 -0.25
C LEU A 417 10.86 5.63 -0.99
N VAL A 418 11.58 5.16 -1.99
CA VAL A 418 12.34 5.99 -2.93
C VAL A 418 11.79 5.77 -4.32
N ALA A 419 11.40 6.87 -4.97
CA ALA A 419 11.02 6.87 -6.37
C ALA A 419 12.21 7.29 -7.24
N VAL A 420 12.50 6.54 -8.30
CA VAL A 420 13.36 7.04 -9.37
C VAL A 420 12.46 7.73 -10.37
N GLN A 421 12.56 9.05 -10.48
CA GLN A 421 11.79 9.77 -11.47
C GLN A 421 12.25 9.34 -12.87
N LEU A 422 11.30 8.87 -13.68
CA LEU A 422 11.54 8.72 -15.10
C LEU A 422 11.98 10.06 -15.69
N PRO A 423 12.90 10.05 -16.66
CA PRO A 423 13.37 11.26 -17.31
C PRO A 423 12.18 12.05 -17.91
N PRO A 424 12.26 13.41 -17.87
CA PRO A 424 11.18 14.27 -18.33
C PRO A 424 10.96 14.14 -19.84
N GLU A 425 9.86 14.72 -20.29
CA GLU A 425 9.49 14.74 -21.70
C GLU A 425 10.58 15.37 -22.58
N GLY A 426 10.84 14.76 -23.73
CA GLY A 426 11.93 15.17 -24.62
C GLY A 426 13.30 14.61 -24.26
N ALA A 427 13.40 13.73 -23.25
CA ALA A 427 14.60 12.92 -23.06
C ALA A 427 14.91 12.06 -24.29
N GLU A 428 16.19 11.76 -24.51
CA GLU A 428 16.66 10.97 -25.65
C GLU A 428 15.90 9.64 -25.77
N GLY A 429 15.72 9.13 -27.00
CA GLY A 429 14.90 7.93 -27.26
C GLY A 429 15.30 6.69 -26.44
N ALA A 430 16.55 6.60 -26.00
CA ALA A 430 17.03 5.52 -25.13
C ALA A 430 16.51 5.60 -23.69
N CYS A 431 16.28 6.80 -23.16
CA CYS A 431 15.66 7.01 -21.86
C CYS A 431 14.19 6.55 -21.87
N ILE A 432 13.46 6.87 -22.95
CA ILE A 432 12.06 6.43 -23.14
C ILE A 432 11.99 4.91 -23.26
N ALA A 433 12.90 4.31 -24.02
CA ALA A 433 13.05 2.86 -24.10
C ALA A 433 13.29 2.22 -22.73
N GLY A 434 14.21 2.79 -21.93
CA GLY A 434 14.47 2.33 -20.57
C GLY A 434 13.25 2.43 -19.65
N ALA A 435 12.48 3.53 -19.74
CA ALA A 435 11.24 3.71 -19.00
C ALA A 435 10.19 2.66 -19.36
N LEU A 436 10.06 2.32 -20.63
CA LEU A 436 9.11 1.30 -21.09
C LEU A 436 9.54 -0.10 -20.68
N LEU A 437 10.84 -0.40 -20.71
CA LEU A 437 11.38 -1.64 -20.15
C LEU A 437 11.04 -1.73 -18.65
N LEU A 438 11.23 -0.65 -17.90
CA LEU A 438 10.92 -0.62 -16.49
C LEU A 438 9.41 -0.83 -16.24
N ALA A 439 8.56 -0.15 -16.99
CA ALA A 439 7.10 -0.30 -16.92
C ALA A 439 6.62 -1.74 -17.21
N GLN A 440 7.35 -2.50 -18.04
CA GLN A 440 7.06 -3.91 -18.30
C GLN A 440 7.50 -4.84 -17.16
N LEU A 441 8.50 -4.45 -16.36
CA LEU A 441 9.06 -5.26 -15.28
C LEU A 441 8.37 -5.02 -13.94
N THR A 442 7.79 -3.84 -13.74
CA THR A 442 7.08 -3.48 -12.52
C THR A 442 5.57 -3.45 -12.81
N PRO A 443 4.80 -4.47 -12.41
CA PRO A 443 3.34 -4.43 -12.51
C PRO A 443 2.83 -3.20 -11.76
N GLY A 444 2.28 -2.22 -12.48
CA GLY A 444 1.82 -0.95 -11.92
C GLY A 444 2.60 0.30 -12.38
N GLY A 445 3.74 0.13 -13.07
CA GLY A 445 4.52 1.25 -13.60
C GLY A 445 5.02 2.22 -12.53
N ALA A 446 5.02 1.81 -11.27
CA ALA A 446 5.50 2.60 -10.16
C ALA A 446 6.99 2.31 -9.96
N ASP A 447 7.83 3.30 -10.27
CA ASP A 447 9.29 3.28 -10.06
C ASP A 447 9.67 3.45 -8.57
N THR A 448 8.81 2.96 -7.68
CA THR A 448 8.92 3.12 -6.24
C THR A 448 9.51 1.86 -5.64
N HIS A 449 10.64 2.03 -4.96
CA HIS A 449 11.35 0.95 -4.31
C HIS A 449 11.49 1.23 -2.83
N TRP A 450 11.39 0.17 -2.03
CA TRP A 450 11.57 0.23 -0.58
C TRP A 450 13.03 0.02 -0.23
N LEU A 451 13.64 0.99 0.45
CA LEU A 451 14.94 0.83 1.09
C LEU A 451 14.74 0.30 2.50
N SER A 452 15.58 -0.62 2.96
CA SER A 452 15.56 -1.08 4.36
C SER A 452 16.95 -1.00 4.98
N GLU A 453 17.04 -1.10 6.32
CA GLU A 453 18.36 -1.18 6.98
C GLU A 453 19.16 -2.43 6.54
N ARG A 454 18.46 -3.53 6.19
CA ARG A 454 19.08 -4.79 5.75
C ARG A 454 19.52 -4.73 4.29
N GLU A 455 18.74 -4.06 3.45
CA GLU A 455 19.01 -3.87 2.02
C GLU A 455 18.88 -2.37 1.67
N PRO A 456 19.92 -1.57 1.99
CA PRO A 456 19.86 -0.12 1.83
C PRO A 456 19.93 0.34 0.37
N LEU A 457 20.24 -0.57 -0.56
CA LEU A 457 20.17 -0.30 -2.00
C LEU A 457 19.74 -1.57 -2.74
N PRO A 458 18.42 -1.80 -2.89
CA PRO A 458 17.91 -2.99 -3.54
C PRO A 458 18.34 -3.11 -4.99
N ALA A 459 18.59 -4.34 -5.45
CA ALA A 459 18.99 -4.59 -6.82
C ALA A 459 17.96 -4.09 -7.88
N PRO A 460 16.62 -4.19 -7.64
CA PRO A 460 15.62 -3.60 -8.54
C PRO A 460 15.71 -2.08 -8.65
N LEU A 461 16.00 -1.38 -7.56
CA LEU A 461 16.15 0.09 -7.57
C LEU A 461 17.36 0.51 -8.41
N LEU A 462 18.48 -0.21 -8.27
CA LEU A 462 19.67 0.05 -9.07
C LEU A 462 19.45 -0.27 -10.55
N LEU A 463 18.69 -1.34 -10.86
CA LEU A 463 18.26 -1.65 -12.22
C LEU A 463 17.42 -0.49 -12.80
N ALA A 464 16.41 -0.03 -12.08
CA ALA A 464 15.56 1.09 -12.48
C ALA A 464 16.40 2.34 -12.79
N ALA A 465 17.32 2.71 -11.90
CA ALA A 465 18.22 3.85 -12.10
C ALA A 465 19.12 3.70 -13.34
N ARG A 466 19.65 2.50 -13.61
CA ARG A 466 20.46 2.21 -14.82
C ARG A 466 19.65 2.37 -16.10
N LEU A 467 18.41 1.88 -16.11
CA LEU A 467 17.51 1.99 -17.26
C LEU A 467 17.10 3.45 -17.51
N CYS A 468 16.88 4.23 -16.45
CA CYS A 468 16.49 5.64 -16.54
C CYS A 468 17.57 6.57 -17.14
N VAL A 469 18.84 6.15 -17.15
CA VAL A 469 19.97 6.97 -17.63
C VAL A 469 20.65 6.39 -18.87
N LEU A 470 19.99 5.43 -19.55
CA LEU A 470 20.47 4.86 -20.80
C LEU A 470 20.57 5.92 -21.91
N VAL A 471 21.63 5.84 -22.71
CA VAL A 471 21.72 6.55 -24.00
C VAL A 471 21.71 5.58 -25.19
N GLU A 472 21.56 6.12 -26.39
CA GLU A 472 21.38 5.33 -27.62
C GLU A 472 22.50 4.30 -27.83
N GLY A 473 23.76 4.70 -27.60
CA GLY A 473 24.91 3.80 -27.71
C GLY A 473 24.96 2.66 -26.66
N GLU A 474 24.19 2.77 -25.58
CA GLU A 474 24.14 1.80 -24.48
C GLU A 474 23.00 0.79 -24.62
N MET A 475 22.08 0.98 -25.56
CA MET A 475 20.86 0.16 -25.68
C MET A 475 21.17 -1.33 -25.92
N SER A 476 22.15 -1.62 -26.77
CA SER A 476 22.61 -3.01 -27.01
C SER A 476 23.19 -3.70 -25.76
N ALA A 477 23.61 -2.91 -24.77
CA ALA A 477 24.17 -3.36 -23.51
C ALA A 477 23.15 -3.34 -22.36
N ALA A 478 21.90 -2.87 -22.57
CA ALA A 478 20.88 -2.75 -21.53
C ALA A 478 20.61 -4.08 -20.78
N LYS A 479 20.69 -5.22 -21.48
CA LYS A 479 20.62 -6.57 -20.88
C LYS A 479 21.59 -6.82 -19.72
N ARG A 480 22.71 -6.10 -19.67
CA ARG A 480 23.66 -6.17 -18.55
C ARG A 480 23.04 -5.69 -17.25
N ALA A 481 22.15 -4.69 -17.30
CA ALA A 481 21.46 -4.17 -16.14
C ALA A 481 20.58 -5.25 -15.47
N PHE A 482 19.88 -6.05 -16.28
CA PHE A 482 19.05 -7.18 -15.81
C PHE A 482 19.88 -8.28 -15.14
N ALA A 483 21.12 -8.48 -15.58
CA ALA A 483 22.09 -9.34 -14.91
C ALA A 483 22.75 -8.67 -13.68
N HIS A 484 22.20 -7.56 -13.20
CA HIS A 484 22.72 -6.70 -12.13
C HIS A 484 24.15 -6.19 -12.35
N ARG A 485 24.60 -6.10 -13.61
CA ARG A 485 25.90 -5.56 -13.98
C ARG A 485 25.78 -4.12 -14.49
N ALA A 486 26.84 -3.34 -14.30
CA ALA A 486 26.96 -2.03 -14.93
C ALA A 486 26.79 -2.17 -16.46
N VAL A 487 26.02 -1.26 -17.07
CA VAL A 487 25.83 -1.19 -18.52
C VAL A 487 27.11 -0.64 -19.18
N SER A 488 27.57 0.49 -18.67
CA SER A 488 28.83 1.18 -18.97
C SER A 488 29.28 1.94 -17.70
N ASP A 489 30.52 2.41 -17.65
CA ASP A 489 30.99 3.20 -16.49
C ASP A 489 30.25 4.56 -16.40
N ARG A 490 29.92 5.15 -17.55
CA ARG A 490 29.10 6.37 -17.65
C ARG A 490 27.70 6.12 -17.06
N ASN A 491 27.02 5.07 -17.52
CA ASN A 491 25.68 4.71 -17.07
C ASN A 491 25.67 4.43 -15.56
N GLU A 492 26.63 3.64 -15.07
CA GLU A 492 26.73 3.32 -13.66
C GLU A 492 26.91 4.58 -12.81
N ARG A 493 27.82 5.47 -13.22
CA ARG A 493 28.05 6.75 -12.53
C ARG A 493 26.79 7.61 -12.52
N HIS A 494 26.10 7.76 -13.63
CA HIS A 494 24.87 8.56 -13.71
C HIS A 494 23.73 7.94 -12.89
N ALA A 495 23.55 6.63 -12.93
CA ALA A 495 22.53 5.92 -12.15
C ALA A 495 22.75 6.15 -10.66
N LEU A 496 24.00 6.02 -10.19
CA LEU A 496 24.38 6.28 -8.81
C LEU A 496 24.18 7.75 -8.41
N LEU A 497 24.45 8.71 -9.30
CA LEU A 497 24.18 10.12 -9.04
C LEU A 497 22.67 10.43 -8.96
N VAL A 498 21.85 9.80 -9.79
CA VAL A 498 20.38 9.89 -9.71
C VAL A 498 19.88 9.34 -8.38
N LEU A 499 20.35 8.15 -7.98
CA LEU A 499 20.00 7.55 -6.69
C LEU A 499 20.45 8.41 -5.52
N ARG A 500 21.68 8.92 -5.54
CA ARG A 500 22.20 9.85 -4.54
C ARG A 500 21.28 11.05 -4.39
N LYS A 501 20.88 11.68 -5.50
CA LYS A 501 19.96 12.83 -5.50
C LYS A 501 18.60 12.44 -4.89
N ALA A 502 17.98 11.36 -5.37
CA ALA A 502 16.68 10.90 -4.88
C ALA A 502 16.68 10.58 -3.38
N ILE A 503 17.76 9.98 -2.86
CA ILE A 503 17.89 9.68 -1.43
C ILE A 503 18.13 10.96 -0.62
N VAL A 504 18.93 11.92 -1.12
CA VAL A 504 19.12 13.23 -0.47
C VAL A 504 17.80 14.00 -0.38
N GLU A 505 16.96 13.93 -1.41
CA GLU A 505 15.63 14.55 -1.39
C GLU A 505 14.75 13.96 -0.29
N GLN A 506 14.87 12.65 0.01
CA GLN A 506 14.16 12.03 1.14
C GLN A 506 14.62 12.50 2.53
N LEU A 507 15.80 13.13 2.63
CA LEU A 507 16.31 13.71 3.88
C LEU A 507 15.97 15.20 4.04
N SER A 508 15.39 15.81 3.01
CA SER A 508 15.03 17.22 3.03
C SER A 508 13.63 17.39 3.63
N PRO A 509 13.37 18.42 4.46
CA PRO A 509 12.03 18.65 4.99
C PRO A 509 11.05 18.96 3.84
N PRO A 510 9.77 18.54 3.96
CA PRO A 510 8.74 18.87 2.96
C PRO A 510 8.68 20.39 2.75
N GLY A 511 8.74 20.85 1.50
CA GLY A 511 8.65 22.27 1.15
C GLY A 511 9.99 23.00 0.94
N ALA A 512 11.12 22.49 1.44
CA ALA A 512 12.42 23.14 1.21
C ALA A 512 12.85 23.17 -0.27
N SER A 513 12.32 22.26 -1.09
CA SER A 513 12.55 22.27 -2.54
C SER A 513 11.57 23.16 -3.31
N ALA A 514 10.37 23.40 -2.78
CA ALA A 514 9.31 24.14 -3.46
C ALA A 514 9.64 25.65 -3.52
N ASP A 515 10.25 26.19 -2.46
CA ASP A 515 10.70 27.60 -2.45
C ASP A 515 11.85 27.86 -3.43
N ALA A 516 12.57 26.83 -3.88
CA ALA A 516 13.66 26.94 -4.85
C ALA A 516 13.20 26.76 -6.31
N ALA A 517 12.02 26.18 -6.54
CA ALA A 517 11.42 26.00 -7.86
C ALA A 517 10.36 27.09 -8.07
N GLY A 518 10.78 28.23 -8.62
CA GLY A 518 9.96 29.43 -8.74
C GLY A 518 8.54 29.18 -9.27
N ASP A 519 7.56 29.50 -8.43
CA ASP A 519 6.25 30.11 -8.73
C ASP A 519 5.48 29.64 -9.97
N ALA A 520 5.27 28.32 -10.12
CA ALA A 520 4.34 27.77 -11.10
C ALA A 520 3.32 26.80 -10.46
N GLY A 521 2.21 27.36 -9.96
CA GLY A 521 0.87 26.76 -10.06
C GLY A 521 0.43 25.65 -9.09
N GLY A 522 1.33 24.94 -8.40
CA GLY A 522 0.93 23.77 -7.58
C GLY A 522 0.48 24.09 -6.13
N ALA A 523 1.02 25.14 -5.52
CA ALA A 523 0.78 25.43 -4.09
C ALA A 523 -0.62 26.02 -3.79
N ALA A 524 -1.31 26.55 -4.81
CA ALA A 524 -2.61 27.21 -4.63
C ALA A 524 -3.77 26.24 -4.33
N ALA A 525 -3.62 24.94 -4.62
CA ALA A 525 -4.67 23.94 -4.36
C ALA A 525 -4.68 23.40 -2.91
N VAL A 526 -3.61 23.61 -2.14
CA VAL A 526 -3.47 23.05 -0.78
C VAL A 526 -3.94 24.02 0.32
N ALA A 527 -4.08 25.31 0.02
CA ALA A 527 -4.40 26.34 1.01
C ALA A 527 -5.87 26.36 1.51
N GLY A 528 -6.73 25.43 1.06
CA GLY A 528 -8.18 25.44 1.35
C GLY A 528 -8.67 24.47 2.43
N LEU A 529 -7.84 23.55 2.92
CA LEU A 529 -8.26 22.51 3.85
C LEU A 529 -8.01 22.94 5.31
N GLN A 530 -8.84 23.86 5.82
CA GLN A 530 -8.88 24.12 7.27
C GLN A 530 -9.47 22.91 8.00
N THR A 531 -8.59 22.06 8.53
CA THR A 531 -8.95 21.10 9.57
C THR A 531 -9.21 21.86 10.87
N ASP A 532 -10.07 21.37 11.76
CA ASP A 532 -10.23 21.95 13.10
C ASP A 532 -8.86 21.95 13.81
N ALA A 533 -8.19 23.11 13.79
CA ALA A 533 -6.75 23.28 13.80
C ALA A 533 -6.01 22.99 15.13
N ASN A 534 -6.62 22.29 16.09
CA ASN A 534 -6.07 22.20 17.45
C ASN A 534 -5.98 20.78 18.03
N ALA A 535 -6.36 19.73 17.29
CA ALA A 535 -6.17 18.37 17.79
C ALA A 535 -4.73 17.91 17.55
N HIS A 536 -3.84 18.14 18.53
CA HIS A 536 -2.53 17.50 18.54
C HIS A 536 -2.70 15.97 18.47
N PRO A 537 -1.86 15.26 17.70
CA PRO A 537 -1.91 13.81 17.67
C PRO A 537 -1.72 13.25 19.08
N PRO A 538 -2.31 12.08 19.40
CA PRO A 538 -2.07 11.42 20.67
C PRO A 538 -0.56 11.32 20.95
N PRO A 539 -0.08 11.47 22.20
CA PRO A 539 1.35 11.44 22.51
C PRO A 539 2.08 10.19 21.99
N ALA A 540 1.39 9.05 21.94
CA ALA A 540 1.90 7.82 21.35
C ALA A 540 2.18 7.95 19.84
N VAL A 541 1.28 8.59 19.09
CA VAL A 541 1.43 8.87 17.67
C VAL A 541 2.58 9.85 17.44
N SER A 542 2.71 10.91 18.25
CA SER A 542 3.85 11.83 18.13
C SER A 542 5.19 11.11 18.30
N ARG A 543 5.28 10.18 19.26
CA ARG A 543 6.48 9.35 19.45
C ARG A 543 6.70 8.37 18.29
N ALA A 544 5.61 7.86 17.70
CA ALA A 544 5.70 6.99 16.53
C ALA A 544 6.22 7.74 15.29
N ILE A 545 5.81 9.00 15.12
CA ILE A 545 6.35 9.90 14.09
C ILE A 545 7.85 10.11 14.32
N ASP A 546 8.28 10.48 15.55
CA ASP A 546 9.70 10.65 15.87
C ASP A 546 10.52 9.38 15.56
N ALA A 547 10.05 8.23 16.04
CA ALA A 547 10.72 6.95 15.81
C ALA A 547 10.82 6.61 14.31
N TYR A 548 9.81 6.99 13.51
CA TYR A 548 9.82 6.82 12.06
C TYR A 548 10.80 7.75 11.37
N CYS A 549 10.85 9.03 11.74
CA CYS A 549 11.83 9.96 11.20
C CYS A 549 13.26 9.48 11.49
N ASP A 550 13.55 9.04 12.72
CA ASP A 550 14.86 8.49 13.09
C ASP A 550 15.23 7.25 12.27
N ALA A 551 14.27 6.34 12.07
CA ALA A 551 14.49 5.13 11.27
C ALA A 551 14.71 5.45 9.78
N HIS A 552 13.89 6.35 9.24
CA HIS A 552 13.99 6.84 7.87
C HIS A 552 15.36 7.46 7.60
N GLU A 553 15.83 8.35 8.48
CA GLU A 553 17.15 8.97 8.36
C GLU A 553 18.27 7.92 8.35
N ARG A 554 18.25 6.95 9.26
CA ARG A 554 19.26 5.87 9.29
C ARG A 554 19.31 5.08 7.99
N ILE A 555 18.15 4.72 7.44
CA ILE A 555 18.05 3.97 6.17
C ILE A 555 18.61 4.80 5.03
N CYS A 556 18.22 6.08 4.92
CA CYS A 556 18.73 6.98 3.90
C CYS A 556 20.25 7.17 4.00
N PHE A 557 20.81 7.32 5.21
CA PHE A 557 22.26 7.43 5.39
C PHE A 557 23.00 6.14 5.03
N ALA A 558 22.45 4.97 5.38
CA ALA A 558 23.01 3.68 4.98
C ALA A 558 23.01 3.52 3.45
N ALA A 559 21.92 3.94 2.80
CA ALA A 559 21.79 3.94 1.35
C ALA A 559 22.79 4.87 0.67
N LEU A 560 22.93 6.11 1.18
CA LEU A 560 23.93 7.06 0.69
C LEU A 560 25.35 6.54 0.85
N ALA A 561 25.70 5.99 2.02
CA ALA A 561 27.02 5.41 2.24
C ALA A 561 27.32 4.29 1.22
N ARG A 562 26.31 3.47 0.88
CA ARG A 562 26.44 2.43 -0.14
C ARG A 562 26.66 3.02 -1.53
N VAL A 563 25.88 4.04 -1.91
CA VAL A 563 25.99 4.73 -3.21
C VAL A 563 27.36 5.41 -3.36
N GLU A 564 27.85 6.13 -2.34
CA GLU A 564 29.16 6.79 -2.37
C GLU A 564 30.30 5.77 -2.52
N ALA A 565 30.26 4.67 -1.78
CA ALA A 565 31.25 3.59 -1.91
C ALA A 565 31.25 2.91 -3.31
N MET A 566 30.13 2.99 -4.05
CA MET A 566 30.06 2.53 -5.43
C MET A 566 30.59 3.60 -6.40
N LEU A 567 30.27 4.87 -6.19
CA LEU A 567 30.79 6.00 -6.98
C LEU A 567 32.32 6.08 -6.93
N GLU A 568 32.92 5.87 -5.76
CA GLU A 568 34.37 5.83 -5.59
C GLU A 568 35.02 4.72 -6.43
N ARG A 569 34.39 3.54 -6.49
CA ARG A 569 34.88 2.41 -7.30
C ARG A 569 34.80 2.69 -8.79
N VAL A 570 33.72 3.32 -9.24
CA VAL A 570 33.54 3.70 -10.66
C VAL A 570 34.47 4.85 -11.05
N GLY A 571 34.82 5.75 -10.12
CA GLY A 571 35.75 6.84 -10.38
C GLY A 571 37.24 6.47 -10.31
N ALA A 572 37.57 5.36 -9.64
CA ALA A 572 38.93 4.84 -9.54
C ALA A 572 39.33 3.90 -10.69
N ALA A 573 38.34 3.32 -11.37
CA ALA A 573 38.50 2.54 -12.60
C ALA A 573 38.61 3.47 -13.81
#